data_AF-A0A3P6NP75-F1
#
_entry.id   AF-A0A3P6NP75-F1
#
_cell.length_a   1.000
_cell.length_b   1.000
_cell.length_c   1.000
_cell.angle_alpha   90.00
_cell.angle_beta   90.00
_cell.angle_gamma   90.00
#
_symmetry.space_group_name_H-M   'P 1'
#
loop_
_entity.id
_entity.type
_entity.pdbx_description
1 polymer ?
#
loop_
_entity_poly.entity_id
_entity_poly.type
_entity_poly.pdbx_seq_one_letter_code
_entity_poly.pdbx_strand_id
1 'polypeptide(L)'
;MYGVQCRLLPVARGRDFAAVAASVLAEHFSSGGGPVMVGGGDLAHTIVGVQVATVGTDRTRFLVLDPHYTGEPAHVATIIGKGWVGWKEESFWRSEVPYNLCLLPPPVDADSV
;
A
#
# COMPACT_ATOMS: atom_id res chain seq x y z
N MET A 1 -11.98 5.88 17.68
CA MET A 1 -12.31 4.47 17.93
C MET A 1 -11.17 3.71 18.62
N TYR A 2 -9.90 3.84 18.19
CA TYR A 2 -8.80 3.04 18.75
C TYR A 2 -7.57 3.82 19.26
N GLY A 3 -7.55 5.16 19.21
CA GLY A 3 -6.43 5.95 19.73
C GLY A 3 -5.09 5.77 19.00
N VAL A 4 -5.07 5.10 17.85
CA VAL A 4 -3.84 4.84 17.08
C VAL A 4 -3.40 6.12 16.36
N GLN A 5 -2.20 6.59 16.67
CA GLN A 5 -1.58 7.70 15.95
C GLN A 5 -1.00 7.19 14.63
N CYS A 6 -1.41 7.80 13.52
CA CYS A 6 -0.99 7.40 12.18
C CYS A 6 -0.13 8.50 11.56
N ARG A 7 0.80 8.13 10.67
CA ARG A 7 1.55 9.07 9.84
C ARG A 7 0.88 9.18 8.47
N LEU A 8 0.70 10.41 7.98
CA LEU A 8 0.25 10.66 6.61
C LEU A 8 1.45 10.93 5.69
N LEU A 9 1.44 10.32 4.52
CA LEU A 9 2.37 10.61 3.43
C LEU A 9 1.58 11.09 2.20
N PRO A 10 1.59 12.41 1.91
CA PRO A 10 0.99 12.93 0.70
C PRO A 10 1.92 12.70 -0.51
N VAL A 11 1.33 12.36 -1.65
CA VAL A 11 1.95 12.28 -2.96
C VAL A 11 1.14 13.18 -3.89
N ALA A 12 1.78 14.21 -4.44
CA ALA A 12 1.06 15.24 -5.21
C ALA A 12 0.46 14.70 -6.53
N ARG A 13 1.13 13.72 -7.16
CA ARG A 13 0.73 13.14 -8.45
C ARG A 13 1.09 11.65 -8.50
N GLY A 14 0.19 10.81 -9.01
CA GLY A 14 0.39 9.36 -9.09
C GLY A 14 1.63 8.94 -9.88
N ARG A 15 2.08 9.74 -10.87
CA ARG A 15 3.33 9.48 -11.59
C ARG A 15 4.58 9.58 -10.71
N ASP A 16 4.49 10.35 -9.62
CA ASP A 16 5.57 10.52 -8.66
C ASP A 16 5.46 9.52 -7.49
N PHE A 17 4.44 8.65 -7.50
CA PHE A 17 4.11 7.75 -6.39
C PHE A 17 5.27 6.83 -6.02
N ALA A 18 5.89 6.17 -7.00
CA ALA A 18 7.01 5.28 -6.72
C ALA A 18 8.23 6.04 -6.18
N ALA A 19 8.55 7.20 -6.76
CA ALA A 19 9.67 8.02 -6.32
C ALA A 19 9.51 8.53 -4.88
N VAL A 20 8.28 8.82 -4.45
CA VAL A 20 7.99 9.35 -3.12
C VAL A 20 7.74 8.25 -2.09
N ALA A 21 6.96 7.23 -2.43
CA ALA A 21 6.43 6.27 -1.45
C ALA A 21 7.28 5.00 -1.30
N ALA A 22 8.06 4.58 -2.31
CA ALA A 22 8.67 3.25 -2.30
C ALA A 22 9.66 3.03 -1.14
N SER A 23 10.56 3.98 -0.91
CA SER A 23 11.53 3.91 0.20
C SER A 23 10.85 4.02 1.56
N VAL A 24 9.87 4.92 1.69
CA VAL A 24 9.11 5.11 2.94
C VAL A 24 8.32 3.85 3.29
N LEU A 25 7.68 3.21 2.31
CA LEU A 25 6.97 1.95 2.50
C LEU A 25 7.93 0.81 2.86
N ALA A 26 9.10 0.75 2.23
CA ALA A 26 10.10 -0.27 2.54
C ALA A 26 10.59 -0.16 3.99
N GLU A 27 10.90 1.06 4.45
CA GLU A 27 11.26 1.34 5.83
C GLU A 27 10.11 1.01 6.79
N HIS A 28 8.90 1.45 6.48
CA HIS A 28 7.69 1.20 7.26
C HIS A 28 7.48 -0.29 7.50
N PHE A 29 7.43 -1.11 6.45
CA PHE A 29 7.22 -2.55 6.58
C PHE A 29 8.41 -3.24 7.27
N SER A 30 9.65 -2.78 7.03
CA SER A 30 10.85 -3.34 7.67
C SER A 30 10.90 -3.04 9.17
N SER A 31 10.29 -1.94 9.61
CA SER A 31 10.13 -1.57 11.03
C SER A 31 8.98 -2.29 11.74
N GLY A 32 8.26 -3.20 11.06
CA GLY A 32 7.09 -3.89 11.59
C GLY A 32 5.78 -3.09 11.47
N GLY A 33 5.77 -2.05 10.63
CA GLY A 33 4.57 -1.27 10.33
C GLY A 33 3.47 -2.12 9.67
N GLY A 34 2.22 -1.81 10.00
CA GLY A 34 1.05 -2.54 9.51
C GLY A 34 0.67 -2.22 8.06
N PRO A 35 -0.44 -2.80 7.56
CA PRO A 35 -1.03 -2.46 6.27
C PRO A 35 -1.24 -0.95 6.10
N VAL A 36 -0.98 -0.44 4.90
CA VAL A 36 -1.05 0.99 4.59
C VAL A 36 -2.27 1.26 3.73
N MET A 37 -3.20 2.08 4.21
CA MET A 37 -4.30 2.55 3.37
C MET A 37 -3.77 3.63 2.41
N VAL A 38 -4.18 3.58 1.15
CA VAL A 38 -3.89 4.59 0.14
C VAL A 38 -5.18 5.07 -0.51
N GLY A 39 -5.43 6.37 -0.47
CA GLY A 39 -6.58 7.01 -1.12
C GLY A 39 -6.12 7.97 -2.20
N GLY A 40 -6.77 7.96 -3.36
CA GLY A 40 -6.52 8.92 -4.43
C GLY A 40 -7.69 9.04 -5.40
N GLY A 41 -8.15 10.27 -5.62
CA GLY A 41 -9.42 10.51 -6.33
C GLY A 41 -10.57 9.86 -5.57
N ASP A 42 -11.39 9.07 -6.27
CA ASP A 42 -12.59 8.42 -5.73
C ASP A 42 -12.34 6.96 -5.29
N LEU A 43 -11.08 6.49 -5.30
CA LEU A 43 -10.72 5.11 -4.98
C LEU A 43 -9.76 5.04 -3.80
N ALA A 44 -9.90 3.97 -3.01
CA ALA A 44 -8.97 3.60 -1.96
C ALA A 44 -8.55 2.14 -2.11
N HIS A 45 -7.30 1.85 -1.75
CA HIS A 45 -6.74 0.50 -1.73
C HIS A 45 -5.91 0.31 -0.45
N THR A 46 -5.48 -0.93 -0.21
CA THR A 46 -4.54 -1.24 0.87
C THR A 46 -3.24 -1.78 0.27
N ILE A 47 -2.11 -1.19 0.63
CA ILE A 47 -0.78 -1.70 0.30
C ILE A 47 -0.29 -2.55 1.47
N VAL A 48 0.15 -3.77 1.17
CA VAL A 48 0.66 -4.73 2.16
C VAL A 48 2.11 -5.16 1.88
N GLY A 49 2.74 -4.56 0.88
CA GLY A 49 4.14 -4.79 0.56
C GLY A 49 4.63 -3.93 -0.59
N VAL A 50 5.95 -3.81 -0.71
CA VAL A 50 6.62 -3.08 -1.79
C VAL A 50 7.84 -3.85 -2.25
N GLN A 51 8.06 -3.89 -3.56
CA GLN A 51 9.31 -4.30 -4.19
C GLN A 51 9.96 -3.02 -4.72
N VAL A 52 11.12 -2.67 -4.16
CA VAL A 52 11.88 -1.49 -4.59
C VAL A 52 12.88 -1.90 -5.66
N ALA A 53 12.90 -1.19 -6.78
CA ALA A 53 13.91 -1.41 -7.82
C ALA A 53 15.31 -1.11 -7.27
N THR A 54 16.25 -2.03 -7.50
CA THR A 54 17.68 -1.88 -7.20
C THR A 54 18.50 -2.02 -8.48
N VAL A 55 19.80 -1.73 -8.39
CA VAL A 55 20.71 -1.87 -9.53
C VAL A 55 20.70 -3.33 -10.01
N GLY A 56 20.11 -3.58 -11.18
CA GLY A 56 20.00 -4.91 -11.79
C GLY A 56 18.68 -5.65 -11.55
N THR A 57 17.68 -5.06 -10.88
CA THR A 57 16.36 -5.69 -10.70
C THR A 57 15.24 -5.04 -11.51
N ASP A 58 14.11 -5.75 -11.56
CA ASP A 58 12.82 -5.30 -12.11
C ASP A 58 12.29 -4.00 -11.45
N ARG A 59 11.34 -3.38 -12.16
CA ARG A 59 10.61 -2.15 -11.82
C ARG A 59 10.03 -2.18 -10.40
N THR A 60 9.77 -1.01 -9.82
CA THR A 60 9.10 -0.89 -8.52
C THR A 60 7.67 -1.44 -8.63
N ARG A 61 7.26 -2.27 -7.67
CA ARG A 61 5.91 -2.86 -7.62
C ARG A 61 5.33 -2.75 -6.21
N PHE A 62 4.00 -2.73 -6.13
CA PHE A 62 3.25 -2.62 -4.89
C PHE A 62 2.33 -3.83 -4.75
N LEU A 63 2.37 -4.50 -3.59
CA LEU A 63 1.42 -5.58 -3.31
C LEU A 63 0.14 -4.95 -2.76
N VAL A 64 -0.91 -4.98 -3.59
CA VAL A 64 -2.17 -4.28 -3.33
C VAL A 64 -3.25 -5.30 -2.99
N LEU A 65 -4.03 -5.00 -1.94
CA LEU A 65 -5.31 -5.60 -1.62
C LEU A 65 -6.42 -4.59 -1.98
N ASP A 66 -7.27 -4.99 -2.92
CA ASP A 66 -8.31 -4.16 -3.50
C ASP A 66 -9.65 -4.37 -2.78
N PRO A 67 -10.17 -3.36 -2.06
CA PRO A 67 -11.41 -3.47 -1.30
C PRO A 67 -12.66 -3.47 -2.18
N HIS A 68 -12.55 -3.26 -3.48
CA HIS A 68 -13.69 -3.27 -4.40
C HIS A 68 -14.10 -4.68 -4.83
N TYR A 69 -13.42 -5.73 -4.34
CA TYR A 69 -13.87 -7.10 -4.55
C TYR A 69 -15.21 -7.34 -3.85
N THR A 70 -16.25 -7.60 -4.63
CA THR A 70 -17.61 -7.88 -4.13
C THR A 70 -18.00 -9.35 -4.25
N GLY A 71 -17.05 -10.23 -4.57
CA GLY A 71 -17.30 -11.67 -4.66
C GLY A 71 -17.15 -12.38 -3.32
N GLU A 72 -17.26 -13.71 -3.34
CA GLU A 72 -17.13 -14.57 -2.16
C GLU A 72 -15.68 -14.62 -1.65
N PRO A 73 -15.39 -14.29 -0.37
CA PRO A 73 -14.06 -14.34 0.21
C PRO A 73 -13.39 -15.72 0.17
N ALA A 74 -14.16 -16.81 0.20
CA ALA A 74 -13.62 -18.17 0.13
C ALA A 74 -13.01 -18.51 -1.24
N HIS A 75 -13.32 -17.76 -2.31
CA HIS A 75 -12.81 -18.01 -3.66
C HIS A 75 -11.41 -17.42 -3.88
N VAL A 76 -10.42 -17.88 -3.10
CA VAL A 76 -9.01 -17.42 -3.15
C VAL A 76 -8.43 -17.47 -4.56
N ALA A 77 -8.72 -18.54 -5.32
CA ALA A 77 -8.25 -18.65 -6.70
C ALA A 77 -8.74 -17.50 -7.60
N THR A 78 -9.97 -17.01 -7.38
CA THR A 78 -10.51 -15.85 -8.10
C THR A 78 -9.86 -14.56 -7.62
N ILE A 79 -9.69 -14.40 -6.30
CA ILE A 79 -9.06 -13.23 -5.69
C ILE A 79 -7.65 -13.02 -6.25
N ILE A 80 -6.83 -14.09 -6.24
CA ILE A 80 -5.46 -14.05 -6.75
C ILE A 80 -5.43 -14.01 -8.27
N GLY A 81 -6.16 -14.91 -8.94
CA GLY A 81 -6.14 -15.06 -10.40
C GLY A 81 -6.66 -13.83 -11.16
N LYS A 82 -7.54 -13.03 -10.56
CA LYS A 82 -8.01 -11.75 -11.11
C LYS A 82 -7.26 -10.53 -10.55
N GLY A 83 -6.30 -10.75 -9.65
CA GLY A 83 -5.44 -9.69 -9.11
C GLY A 83 -6.12 -8.72 -8.15
N TRP A 84 -7.16 -9.16 -7.44
CA TRP A 84 -7.75 -8.41 -6.31
C TRP A 84 -6.79 -8.33 -5.12
N VAL A 85 -5.95 -9.37 -4.97
CA VAL A 85 -4.72 -9.30 -4.18
C VAL A 85 -3.56 -9.66 -5.11
N GLY A 86 -2.65 -8.73 -5.34
CA GLY A 86 -1.54 -8.99 -6.26
C GLY A 86 -0.58 -7.82 -6.44
N TRP A 87 0.56 -8.12 -7.05
CA TRP A 87 1.58 -7.14 -7.39
C TRP A 87 1.11 -6.23 -8.53
N LYS A 88 1.19 -4.92 -8.32
CA LYS A 88 0.83 -3.87 -9.26
C LYS A 88 2.07 -3.06 -9.62
N GLU A 89 2.20 -2.74 -10.90
CA GLU A 89 3.27 -1.86 -11.38
C GLU A 89 2.94 -0.38 -11.14
N GLU A 90 3.91 0.49 -11.37
CA GLU A 90 3.77 1.95 -11.22
C GLU A 90 2.59 2.53 -12.03
N SER A 91 2.27 1.92 -13.18
CA SER A 91 1.15 2.30 -14.04
C SER A 91 -0.23 2.10 -13.42
N PHE A 92 -0.33 1.40 -12.30
CA PHE A 92 -1.55 1.25 -11.52
C PHE A 92 -2.02 2.59 -10.93
N TRP A 93 -1.09 3.47 -10.57
CA TRP A 93 -1.40 4.78 -10.02
C TRP A 93 -1.69 5.78 -11.14
N ARG A 94 -2.84 6.45 -11.08
CA ARG A 94 -3.27 7.41 -12.10
C ARG A 94 -2.38 8.66 -12.05
N SER A 95 -1.71 8.95 -13.17
CA SER A 95 -0.63 9.96 -13.29
C SER A 95 -0.92 11.30 -12.59
N GLU A 96 -2.08 11.90 -12.82
CA GLU A 96 -2.42 13.26 -12.34
C GLU A 96 -3.26 13.28 -11.06
N VAL A 97 -3.51 12.12 -10.45
CA VAL A 97 -4.31 12.02 -9.23
C VAL A 97 -3.39 12.20 -8.02
N PRO A 98 -3.73 13.07 -7.05
CA PRO A 98 -3.03 13.11 -5.77
C PRO A 98 -3.40 11.89 -4.92
N TYR A 99 -2.42 11.35 -4.19
CA TYR A 99 -2.60 10.22 -3.29
C TYR A 99 -2.21 10.60 -1.87
N ASN A 100 -2.89 10.04 -0.88
CA ASN A 100 -2.49 10.09 0.53
C ASN A 100 -2.37 8.67 1.05
N LEU A 101 -1.24 8.37 1.67
CA LEU A 101 -1.01 7.10 2.36
C LEU A 101 -1.14 7.31 3.86
N CYS A 102 -1.84 6.40 4.54
CA CYS A 102 -1.98 6.36 5.98
C CYS A 102 -1.17 5.18 6.53
N LEU A 103 -0.06 5.49 7.19
CA LEU A 103 0.91 4.55 7.72
C LEU A 103 0.60 4.29 9.20
N LEU A 104 0.20 3.05 9.50
CA LEU A 104 -0.06 2.59 10.86
C LEU A 104 1.25 2.20 11.56
N PRO A 105 1.53 2.71 12.78
CA PRO A 105 2.73 2.34 13.50
C PRO A 105 2.77 0.82 13.76
N PRO A 106 3.96 0.26 14.05
CA PRO A 106 4.05 -1.10 14.55
C PRO A 106 3.13 -1.28 15.77
N PRO A 107 2.60 -2.50 15.99
CA PRO A 107 1.86 -2.80 17.21
C PRO A 107 2.73 -2.45 18.43
N VAL A 108 2.18 -1.65 19.34
CA VAL A 108 2.78 -1.47 20.67
C VAL A 108 2.41 -2.68 21.52
N ASP A 109 3.40 -3.31 22.14
CA ASP A 109 3.16 -4.42 23.07
C ASP A 109 2.19 -3.96 24.16
N ALA A 110 1.13 -4.74 24.39
CA ALA A 110 0.07 -4.41 25.33
C ALA A 110 0.58 -4.24 26.77
N ASP A 111 1.79 -4.72 27.06
CA ASP A 111 2.43 -4.71 28.38
C ASP A 111 3.40 -3.52 28.60
N SER A 112 3.45 -2.56 27.65
CA SER A 112 4.39 -1.42 27.71
C SER A 112 3.79 -0.13 28.28
N VAL A 113 2.64 -0.21 28.98
CA VAL A 113 2.00 0.90 29.72
C VAL A 113 1.81 0.55 31.19
#